data_AF-A0A528X2N9-F1
#
_entry.id   AF-A0A528X2N9-F1
#
_cell.length_a   1.000
_cell.length_b   1.000
_cell.length_c   1.000
_cell.angle_alpha   90.00
_cell.angle_beta   90.00
_cell.angle_gamma   90.00
#
_symmetry.space_group_name_H-M   'P 1'
#
loop_
_entity.id
_entity.type
_entity.pdbx_description
1 polymer ?
#
loop_
_entity_poly.entity_id
_entity_poly.type
_entity_poly.pdbx_seq_one_letter_code
_entity_poly.pdbx_strand_id
1 'polypeptide(L)'
;MSGFSEDMPFFDEPNARPAAPSGIAARAMAARSGQNSAPDYLKGLNPEQRLAVETTEGPVLVLAGAGTGKTRVLTTRIAHILATGRAFPSQILAVTFTNKAAREMKQRIGILIGEGNVEGMPWLGTFHSIGVKLLRRHAELAGLKSDFTILDTDDVVRLIKQLIQAEGLDDKRWPAKQFAQMIDNWKNKGLGPDEIAEGDARSFGNGKGRQLYKAYQERLQTLNTCDFGDLLYHPIRIFRAYPDVLKEYHKRFKYILVDEYQDTNTAQYMWLRLLAQRPQSGRSQSAEGRKPDRASAGQAAPAEASERSERAAVSGNKVNICCVGDDDQSIYGWRGAEVDNILRFDKDFPGATIIRLERNYRSTAHILGAASHLIAHNEG
;
A
#
# COMPACT_ATOMS: atom_id res chain seq x y z
N MET A 1 -32.78 36.91 65.88
CA MET A 1 -32.15 36.18 67.00
C MET A 1 -31.57 34.91 66.39
N SER A 2 -30.29 34.93 65.98
CA SER A 2 -29.10 34.59 66.80
C SER A 2 -29.09 33.09 67.15
N GLY A 3 -28.08 32.27 66.84
CA GLY A 3 -26.76 32.47 66.25
C GLY A 3 -25.92 31.19 66.43
N PHE A 4 -24.82 31.12 65.67
CA PHE A 4 -23.52 30.47 65.96
C PHE A 4 -23.46 28.97 66.38
N SER A 5 -22.57 28.15 65.82
CA SER A 5 -21.10 28.30 65.92
C SER A 5 -20.30 27.93 64.67
N GLU A 6 -19.29 28.77 64.40
CA GLU A 6 -18.09 28.54 63.58
C GLU A 6 -17.14 27.52 64.25
N ASP A 7 -16.34 26.78 63.46
CA ASP A 7 -14.86 26.78 63.59
C ASP A 7 -14.12 25.97 62.50
N MET A 8 -13.19 26.66 61.82
CA MET A 8 -11.90 26.22 61.22
C MET A 8 -11.83 25.46 59.86
N PRO A 9 -10.72 25.57 59.08
CA PRO A 9 -10.06 26.77 58.56
C PRO A 9 -9.66 26.66 57.04
N PHE A 10 -9.19 27.79 56.49
CA PHE A 10 -8.59 28.02 55.17
C PHE A 10 -7.57 26.97 54.68
N PHE A 11 -7.55 26.64 53.37
CA PHE A 11 -6.33 26.47 52.54
C PHE A 11 -6.63 26.42 51.01
N ASP A 12 -5.96 27.32 50.29
CA ASP A 12 -5.48 27.37 48.90
C ASP A 12 -6.40 27.41 47.65
N GLU A 13 -6.19 28.52 46.89
CA GLU A 13 -6.60 28.78 45.51
C GLU A 13 -6.12 27.73 44.50
N PRO A 14 -6.82 27.56 43.36
CA PRO A 14 -6.36 26.71 42.27
C PRO A 14 -5.13 27.30 41.58
N ASN A 15 -4.01 26.58 41.69
CA ASN A 15 -2.74 26.85 41.03
C ASN A 15 -2.92 27.13 39.52
N ALA A 16 -2.73 28.38 39.12
CA ALA A 16 -2.80 28.82 37.73
C ALA A 16 -1.66 28.16 36.93
N ARG A 17 -2.02 27.37 35.91
CA ARG A 17 -1.04 26.83 34.95
C ARG A 17 -0.35 27.99 34.24
N PRO A 18 0.99 28.02 34.12
CA PRO A 18 1.67 29.09 33.40
C PRO A 18 1.25 29.07 31.93
N ALA A 19 0.81 30.24 31.43
CA ALA A 19 0.45 30.43 30.04
C ALA A 19 1.65 30.12 29.14
N ALA A 20 1.44 29.23 28.15
CA ALA A 20 2.46 28.92 27.16
C ALA A 20 2.77 30.18 26.32
N PRO A 21 4.05 30.47 26.03
CA PRO A 21 4.44 31.68 25.32
C PRO A 21 3.92 31.66 23.88
N SER A 22 3.00 32.57 23.57
CA SER A 22 2.30 32.70 22.28
C SER A 22 3.02 33.63 21.30
N GLY A 23 4.33 33.45 21.14
CA GLY A 23 5.16 34.24 20.22
C GLY A 23 5.79 33.39 19.10
N ILE A 24 5.88 33.94 17.89
CA ILE A 24 6.60 33.34 16.76
C ILE A 24 8.06 33.02 17.16
N ALA A 25 8.69 33.88 17.96
CA ALA A 25 10.01 33.67 18.53
C ALA A 25 10.08 32.50 19.53
N ALA A 26 9.04 32.28 20.35
CA ALA A 26 8.98 31.15 21.28
C ALA A 26 8.79 29.82 20.55
N ARG A 27 8.00 29.81 19.46
CA ARG A 27 7.88 28.64 18.57
C ARG A 27 9.19 28.34 17.84
N ALA A 28 9.94 29.36 17.41
CA ALA A 28 11.26 29.19 16.80
C ALA A 28 12.32 28.69 17.79
N MET A 29 12.26 29.11 19.05
CA MET A 29 13.18 28.63 20.11
C MET A 29 12.85 27.20 20.56
N ALA A 30 11.57 26.82 20.64
CA ALA A 30 11.14 25.43 20.89
C ALA A 30 11.54 24.49 19.74
N ALA A 31 11.52 24.99 18.49
CA ALA A 31 12.02 24.25 17.34
C ALA A 31 13.56 24.06 17.34
N ARG A 32 14.32 24.99 17.96
CA ARG A 32 15.79 24.87 18.10
C ARG A 32 16.22 24.00 19.28
N SER A 33 15.51 24.02 20.41
CA SER A 33 15.83 23.17 21.57
C SER A 33 15.45 21.70 21.36
N GLY A 34 14.53 21.39 20.45
CA GLY A 34 14.17 20.02 20.04
C GLY A 34 15.16 19.35 19.06
N GLN A 35 16.20 20.03 18.58
CA GLN A 35 17.12 19.50 17.57
C GLN A 35 18.22 18.57 18.11
N ASN A 36 18.50 18.57 19.42
CA ASN A 36 19.58 17.76 20.01
C ASN A 36 19.13 16.45 20.66
N SER A 37 17.83 16.15 20.67
CA SER A 37 17.29 14.88 21.17
C SER A 37 16.53 14.18 20.06
N ALA A 38 16.81 12.89 19.83
CA ALA A 38 16.06 12.11 18.85
C ALA A 38 14.55 12.23 19.14
N PRO A 39 13.70 12.38 18.09
CA PRO A 39 12.25 12.41 18.26
C PRO A 39 11.76 11.24 19.12
N ASP A 40 10.76 11.49 19.97
CA ASP A 40 10.32 10.51 20.97
C ASP A 40 9.89 9.17 20.36
N TYR A 41 9.32 9.22 19.15
CA TYR A 41 8.91 8.03 18.40
C TYR A 41 10.07 7.15 17.91
N LEU A 42 11.32 7.64 17.86
CA LEU A 42 12.51 6.84 17.53
C LEU A 42 13.11 6.13 18.75
N LYS A 43 12.68 6.50 19.97
CA LYS A 43 13.23 5.88 21.18
C LYS A 43 12.82 4.41 21.28
N GLY A 44 13.77 3.59 21.72
CA GLY A 44 13.56 2.15 21.93
C GLY A 44 13.45 1.32 20.64
N LEU A 45 13.83 1.88 19.48
CA LEU A 45 14.12 1.09 18.28
C LEU A 45 15.57 0.56 18.35
N ASN A 46 15.78 -0.66 17.88
CA ASN A 46 17.14 -1.15 17.64
C ASN A 46 17.74 -0.51 16.36
N PRO A 47 19.06 -0.65 16.10
CA PRO A 47 19.69 -0.04 14.93
C PRO A 47 19.04 -0.42 13.60
N GLU A 48 18.62 -1.68 13.44
CA GLU A 48 18.06 -2.22 12.21
C GLU A 48 16.63 -1.67 11.94
N GLN A 49 15.80 -1.61 12.99
CA GLN A 49 14.48 -0.97 12.96
C GLN A 49 14.60 0.53 12.70
N ARG A 50 15.58 1.19 13.33
CA ARG A 50 15.83 2.62 13.11
C ARG A 50 16.25 2.89 11.68
N LEU A 51 17.16 2.08 11.12
CA LEU A 51 17.55 2.15 9.71
C LEU A 51 16.33 1.98 8.80
N ALA A 52 15.45 1.02 9.10
CA ALA A 52 14.21 0.81 8.34
C ALA A 52 13.20 1.98 8.48
N VAL A 53 13.26 2.77 9.54
CA VAL A 53 12.41 3.96 9.72
C VAL A 53 12.99 5.18 9.00
N GLU A 54 14.30 5.39 9.08
CA GLU A 54 14.98 6.58 8.57
C GLU A 54 15.28 6.50 7.06
N THR A 55 15.44 5.29 6.49
CA THR A 55 15.70 5.07 5.06
C THR A 55 14.43 5.30 4.24
N THR A 56 14.01 6.55 4.10
CA THR A 56 12.70 6.93 3.55
C THR A 56 12.64 6.98 2.02
N GLU A 57 13.77 7.26 1.36
CA GLU A 57 13.84 7.47 -0.08
C GLU A 57 14.17 6.18 -0.85
N GLY A 58 13.58 6.05 -2.04
CA GLY A 58 13.75 4.89 -2.91
C GLY A 58 12.97 3.65 -2.47
N PRO A 59 13.13 2.53 -3.21
CA PRO A 59 12.53 1.26 -2.85
C PRO A 59 13.22 0.64 -1.64
N VAL A 60 12.44 0.17 -0.68
CA VAL A 60 12.91 -0.48 0.54
C VAL A 60 12.13 -1.77 0.76
N LEU A 61 12.84 -2.86 1.00
CA LEU A 61 12.26 -4.12 1.49
C LEU A 61 12.75 -4.38 2.91
N VAL A 62 11.82 -4.52 3.85
CA VAL A 62 12.12 -4.92 5.21
C VAL A 62 11.74 -6.39 5.37
N LEU A 63 12.75 -7.25 5.45
CA LEU A 63 12.60 -8.67 5.75
C LEU A 63 12.56 -8.84 7.27
N ALA A 64 11.45 -9.33 7.79
CA ALA A 64 11.19 -9.23 9.22
C ALA A 64 10.41 -10.44 9.74
N GLY A 65 11.18 -11.32 10.39
CA GLY A 65 10.68 -12.55 11.03
C GLY A 65 9.52 -12.31 12.01
N ALA A 66 8.89 -13.40 12.46
CA ALA A 66 7.85 -13.33 13.49
C ALA A 66 8.37 -12.57 14.71
N GLY A 67 7.56 -11.66 15.26
CA GLY A 67 7.88 -10.95 16.51
C GLY A 67 9.05 -9.95 16.45
N THR A 68 9.57 -9.61 15.27
CA THR A 68 10.70 -8.67 15.09
C THR A 68 10.30 -7.20 15.07
N GLY A 69 9.00 -6.91 15.05
CA GLY A 69 8.46 -5.56 15.09
C GLY A 69 8.03 -4.96 13.75
N LYS A 70 7.70 -5.78 12.73
CA LYS A 70 7.12 -5.38 11.42
C LYS A 70 6.20 -4.15 11.50
N THR A 71 5.09 -4.31 12.22
CA THR A 71 4.07 -3.25 12.37
C THR A 71 4.62 -2.01 13.07
N ARG A 72 5.51 -2.17 14.06
CA ARG A 72 6.12 -1.03 14.77
C ARG A 72 7.00 -0.23 13.82
N VAL A 73 7.79 -0.89 12.97
CA VAL A 73 8.62 -0.22 11.96
C VAL A 73 7.74 0.56 10.98
N LEU A 74 6.69 -0.05 10.42
CA LEU A 74 5.78 0.63 9.49
C LEU A 74 5.10 1.85 10.11
N THR A 75 4.51 1.71 11.30
CA THR A 75 3.81 2.83 11.97
C THR A 75 4.78 3.96 12.32
N THR A 76 5.98 3.62 12.79
CA THR A 76 7.00 4.61 13.17
C THR A 76 7.60 5.28 11.93
N ARG A 77 7.74 4.57 10.82
CA ARG A 77 8.17 5.12 9.53
C ARG A 77 7.16 6.14 9.00
N ILE A 78 5.85 5.85 9.07
CA ILE A 78 4.80 6.82 8.71
C ILE A 78 4.90 8.05 9.60
N ALA A 79 5.00 7.86 10.92
CA ALA A 79 5.17 8.96 11.87
C ALA A 79 6.40 9.81 11.55
N HIS A 80 7.52 9.18 11.21
CA HIS A 80 8.76 9.85 10.83
C HIS A 80 8.63 10.66 9.54
N ILE A 81 8.02 10.10 8.49
CA ILE A 81 7.75 10.79 7.22
C ILE A 81 6.92 12.06 7.44
N LEU A 82 5.89 11.95 8.28
CA LEU A 82 4.98 13.06 8.59
C LEU A 82 5.67 14.12 9.47
N ALA A 83 6.33 13.70 10.55
CA ALA A 83 7.00 14.59 11.49
C ALA A 83 8.19 15.35 10.86
N THR A 84 8.83 14.77 9.85
CA THR A 84 9.93 15.42 9.10
C THR A 84 9.45 16.25 7.90
N GLY A 85 8.14 16.36 7.69
CA GLY A 85 7.55 17.18 6.62
C GLY A 85 7.80 16.65 5.20
N ARG A 86 8.14 15.37 5.04
CA ARG A 86 8.43 14.76 3.73
C ARG A 86 7.17 14.56 2.88
N ALA A 87 6.03 14.34 3.50
CA ALA A 87 4.73 14.20 2.83
C ALA A 87 3.57 14.67 3.71
N PHE A 88 2.47 15.05 3.07
CA PHE A 88 1.19 15.21 3.77
C PHE A 88 0.51 13.85 3.98
N PRO A 89 -0.37 13.71 5.01
CA PRO A 89 -1.17 12.50 5.23
C PRO A 89 -1.88 11.95 3.98
N SER A 90 -2.39 12.83 3.11
CA SER A 90 -3.07 12.48 1.85
C SER A 90 -2.14 12.00 0.73
N GLN A 91 -0.83 12.11 0.91
CA GLN A 91 0.22 11.69 -0.02
C GLN A 91 0.87 10.35 0.37
N ILE A 92 0.41 9.71 1.43
CA ILE A 92 0.89 8.40 1.89
C ILE A 92 -0.18 7.36 1.61
N LEU A 93 0.16 6.35 0.82
CA LEU A 93 -0.63 5.13 0.65
C LEU A 93 -0.07 4.06 1.60
N ALA A 94 -0.88 3.58 2.54
CA ALA A 94 -0.50 2.54 3.50
C ALA A 94 -1.49 1.38 3.40
N VAL A 95 -1.00 0.21 2.97
CA VAL A 95 -1.83 -0.95 2.65
C VAL A 95 -1.47 -2.11 3.57
N THR A 96 -2.49 -2.82 4.04
CA THR A 96 -2.37 -4.01 4.89
C THR A 96 -3.37 -5.07 4.46
N PHE A 97 -3.17 -6.33 4.88
CA PHE A 97 -4.03 -7.44 4.46
C PHE A 97 -5.40 -7.45 5.15
N THR A 98 -5.51 -7.00 6.42
CA THR A 98 -6.76 -7.13 7.20
C THR A 98 -7.28 -5.79 7.74
N ASN A 99 -8.60 -5.69 7.91
CA ASN A 99 -9.24 -4.51 8.49
C ASN A 99 -8.80 -4.28 9.95
N LYS A 100 -8.52 -5.36 10.69
CA LYS A 100 -8.00 -5.29 12.06
C LYS A 100 -6.61 -4.65 12.07
N ALA A 101 -5.69 -5.13 11.23
CA ALA A 101 -4.34 -4.57 11.13
C ALA A 101 -4.37 -3.10 10.66
N ALA A 102 -5.25 -2.75 9.71
CA ALA A 102 -5.46 -1.34 9.32
C ALA A 102 -5.91 -0.47 10.50
N ARG A 103 -6.87 -0.92 11.30
CA ARG A 103 -7.36 -0.18 12.47
C ARG A 103 -6.27 -0.05 13.55
N GLU A 104 -5.55 -1.13 13.84
CA GLU A 104 -4.45 -1.10 14.80
C GLU A 104 -3.31 -0.18 14.33
N MET A 105 -2.96 -0.21 13.03
CA MET A 105 -1.98 0.70 12.44
C MET A 105 -2.43 2.15 12.59
N LYS A 106 -3.70 2.45 12.29
CA LYS A 106 -4.30 3.78 12.46
C LYS A 106 -4.20 4.28 13.91
N GLN A 107 -4.58 3.45 14.87
CA GLN A 107 -4.50 3.77 16.30
C GLN A 107 -3.06 4.05 16.74
N ARG A 108 -2.11 3.20 16.35
CA ARG A 108 -0.68 3.37 16.68
C ARG A 108 -0.11 4.66 16.12
N ILE A 109 -0.41 5.00 14.86
CA ILE A 109 0.02 6.28 14.28
C ILE A 109 -0.61 7.44 15.05
N GLY A 110 -1.88 7.33 15.46
CA GLY A 110 -2.59 8.38 16.21
C GLY A 110 -1.90 8.72 17.53
N ILE A 111 -1.41 7.69 18.23
CA ILE A 111 -0.63 7.86 19.47
C ILE A 111 0.71 8.60 19.19
N LEU A 112 1.36 8.33 18.06
CA LEU A 112 2.70 8.87 17.76
C LEU A 112 2.69 10.32 17.27
N ILE A 113 1.67 10.75 16.51
CA ILE A 113 1.65 12.07 15.84
C ILE A 113 0.36 12.87 16.10
N GLY A 114 -0.52 12.40 16.98
CA GLY A 114 -1.82 13.00 17.28
C GLY A 114 -2.94 12.54 16.35
N GLU A 115 -4.16 12.42 16.91
CA GLU A 115 -5.32 11.85 16.20
C GLU A 115 -5.75 12.67 14.97
N GLY A 116 -5.65 14.00 15.02
CA GLY A 116 -6.04 14.87 13.90
C GLY A 116 -5.21 14.66 12.61
N ASN A 117 -3.93 14.27 12.73
CA ASN A 117 -3.10 13.94 11.57
C ASN A 117 -3.52 12.61 10.91
N VAL A 118 -4.09 11.70 11.70
CA VAL A 118 -4.50 10.37 11.26
C VAL A 118 -5.85 10.38 10.58
N GLU A 119 -6.77 11.25 11.00
CA GLU A 119 -8.00 11.53 10.25
C GLU A 119 -7.69 12.02 8.82
N GLY A 120 -6.57 12.72 8.65
CA GLY A 120 -6.06 13.18 7.37
C GLY A 120 -5.46 12.10 6.46
N MET A 121 -5.44 10.81 6.85
CA MET A 121 -4.88 9.70 6.05
C MET A 121 -5.97 8.89 5.31
N PRO A 122 -6.55 9.40 4.20
CA PRO A 122 -7.62 8.72 3.49
C PRO A 122 -7.16 7.42 2.81
N TRP A 123 -5.86 7.22 2.63
CA TRP A 123 -5.29 6.07 1.91
C TRP A 123 -4.60 5.06 2.83
N LEU A 124 -5.09 4.93 4.07
CA LEU A 124 -4.72 3.85 4.99
C LEU A 124 -5.87 2.83 5.03
N GLY A 125 -5.58 1.56 4.71
CA GLY A 125 -6.59 0.51 4.73
C GLY A 125 -6.13 -0.81 4.11
N THR A 126 -7.09 -1.69 3.86
CA THR A 126 -6.84 -2.90 3.06
C THR A 126 -6.85 -2.61 1.57
N PHE A 127 -6.25 -3.48 0.76
CA PHE A 127 -6.33 -3.38 -0.71
C PHE A 127 -7.76 -3.15 -1.19
N HIS A 128 -8.72 -3.92 -0.67
CA HIS A 128 -10.13 -3.81 -1.01
C HIS A 128 -10.75 -2.50 -0.52
N SER A 129 -10.43 -2.05 0.70
CA SER A 129 -10.95 -0.77 1.21
C SER A 129 -10.47 0.42 0.36
N ILE A 130 -9.21 0.37 -0.08
CA ILE A 130 -8.64 1.36 -1.00
C ILE A 130 -9.22 1.20 -2.40
N GLY A 131 -9.39 -0.03 -2.87
CA GLY A 131 -10.01 -0.38 -4.14
C GLY A 131 -11.43 0.16 -4.27
N VAL A 132 -12.26 0.02 -3.23
CA VAL A 132 -13.58 0.68 -3.16
C VAL A 132 -13.42 2.18 -3.33
N LYS A 133 -12.56 2.85 -2.55
CA LYS A 133 -12.40 4.32 -2.65
C LYS A 133 -11.99 4.77 -4.05
N LEU A 134 -11.07 4.03 -4.69
CA LEU A 134 -10.65 4.30 -6.07
C LEU A 134 -11.82 4.11 -7.04
N LEU A 135 -12.52 2.98 -6.94
CA LEU A 135 -13.62 2.65 -7.83
C LEU A 135 -14.80 3.61 -7.66
N ARG A 136 -15.12 4.04 -6.44
CA ARG A 136 -16.15 5.06 -6.16
C ARG A 136 -15.85 6.38 -6.85
N ARG A 137 -14.58 6.79 -6.88
CA ARG A 137 -14.13 8.04 -7.53
C ARG A 137 -14.17 7.96 -9.06
N HIS A 138 -14.01 6.76 -9.61
CA HIS A 138 -13.87 6.53 -11.06
C HIS A 138 -14.89 5.52 -11.58
N ALA A 139 -16.07 5.46 -10.97
CA ALA A 139 -17.05 4.40 -11.21
C ALA A 139 -17.51 4.37 -12.68
N GLU A 140 -17.67 5.55 -13.27
CA GLU A 140 -18.11 5.71 -14.67
C GLU A 140 -17.12 5.07 -15.64
N LEU A 141 -15.82 5.08 -15.35
CA LEU A 141 -14.78 4.44 -16.18
C LEU A 141 -14.88 2.91 -16.15
N ALA A 142 -15.59 2.34 -15.18
CA ALA A 142 -15.91 0.92 -15.08
C ALA A 142 -17.35 0.58 -15.54
N GLY A 143 -18.10 1.56 -16.06
CA GLY A 143 -19.50 1.39 -16.44
C GLY A 143 -20.46 1.30 -15.25
N LEU A 144 -20.07 1.87 -14.11
CA LEU A 144 -20.81 1.84 -12.85
C LEU A 144 -21.18 3.25 -12.40
N LYS A 145 -22.15 3.36 -11.49
CA LYS A 145 -22.39 4.59 -10.74
C LYS A 145 -21.66 4.54 -9.41
N SER A 146 -21.33 5.69 -8.84
CA SER A 146 -20.54 5.78 -7.62
C SER A 146 -21.22 5.17 -6.39
N ASP A 147 -22.51 4.87 -6.43
CA ASP A 147 -23.30 4.27 -5.36
C ASP A 147 -23.53 2.75 -5.52
N PHE A 148 -22.78 2.07 -6.41
CA PHE A 148 -22.85 0.62 -6.61
C PHE A 148 -22.90 -0.23 -5.32
N THR A 149 -23.59 -1.37 -5.33
CA THR A 149 -23.63 -2.29 -4.19
C THR A 149 -22.51 -3.34 -4.30
N ILE A 150 -21.86 -3.68 -3.19
CA ILE A 150 -20.86 -4.76 -3.15
C ILE A 150 -21.57 -6.04 -2.72
N LEU A 151 -21.57 -7.06 -3.58
CA LEU A 151 -22.19 -8.35 -3.31
C LEU A 151 -21.34 -9.18 -2.37
N ASP A 152 -22.00 -9.92 -1.47
CA ASP A 152 -21.38 -10.98 -0.69
C ASP A 152 -21.30 -12.30 -1.48
N THR A 153 -20.67 -13.31 -0.88
CA THR A 153 -20.47 -14.61 -1.52
C THR A 153 -21.78 -15.29 -1.91
N ASP A 154 -22.82 -15.17 -1.09
CA ASP A 154 -24.09 -15.86 -1.31
C ASP A 154 -24.88 -15.20 -2.45
N ASP A 155 -24.86 -13.87 -2.51
CA ASP A 155 -25.41 -13.09 -3.62
C ASP A 155 -24.70 -13.37 -4.94
N VAL A 156 -23.35 -13.47 -4.91
CA VAL A 156 -22.56 -13.86 -6.08
C VAL A 156 -22.97 -15.24 -6.59
N VAL A 157 -23.03 -16.23 -5.70
CA VAL A 157 -23.41 -17.61 -6.06
C VAL A 157 -24.84 -17.65 -6.60
N ARG A 158 -25.77 -16.91 -6.00
CA ARG A 158 -27.17 -16.81 -6.47
C ARG A 158 -27.23 -16.22 -7.88
N LEU A 159 -26.50 -15.14 -8.14
CA LEU A 159 -26.47 -14.49 -9.45
C LEU A 159 -25.88 -15.40 -10.53
N ILE A 160 -24.78 -16.08 -10.21
CA ILE A 160 -24.16 -17.05 -11.11
C ILE A 160 -25.11 -18.21 -11.41
N LYS A 161 -25.82 -18.73 -10.41
CA LYS A 161 -26.81 -19.81 -10.60
C LYS A 161 -27.90 -19.41 -11.61
N GLN A 162 -28.40 -18.18 -11.53
CA GLN A 162 -29.38 -17.66 -12.48
C GLN A 162 -28.82 -17.59 -13.91
N LEU A 163 -27.55 -17.20 -14.08
CA LEU A 163 -26.89 -17.16 -15.40
C LEU A 163 -26.70 -18.57 -15.98
N ILE A 164 -26.29 -19.53 -15.17
CA ILE A 164 -26.13 -20.93 -15.57
C ILE A 164 -27.47 -21.49 -16.07
N GLN A 165 -28.55 -21.27 -15.33
CA GLN A 165 -29.90 -21.73 -15.70
C GLN A 165 -30.41 -21.02 -16.98
N ALA A 166 -30.16 -19.72 -17.13
CA ALA A 166 -30.54 -18.96 -18.32
C ALA A 166 -29.83 -19.45 -19.60
N GLU A 167 -28.59 -19.95 -19.47
CA GLU A 167 -27.80 -20.53 -20.56
C GLU A 167 -28.14 -22.00 -20.87
N GLY A 168 -29.17 -22.54 -20.21
CA GLY A 168 -29.63 -23.92 -20.37
C GLY A 168 -28.67 -24.97 -19.80
N LEU A 169 -27.80 -24.59 -18.88
CA LEU A 169 -26.86 -25.50 -18.23
C LEU A 169 -27.49 -26.11 -16.97
N ASP A 170 -27.19 -27.39 -16.74
CA ASP A 170 -27.57 -28.11 -15.52
C ASP A 170 -26.73 -27.61 -14.34
N ASP A 171 -27.38 -27.05 -13.31
CA ASP A 171 -26.76 -26.45 -12.13
C ASP A 171 -26.25 -27.46 -11.09
N LYS A 172 -26.63 -28.73 -11.22
CA LYS A 172 -26.06 -29.84 -10.45
C LYS A 172 -24.76 -30.32 -11.07
N ARG A 173 -24.71 -30.42 -12.41
CA ARG A 173 -23.50 -30.77 -13.16
C ARG A 173 -22.47 -29.64 -13.15
N TRP A 174 -22.93 -28.39 -13.17
CA TRP A 174 -22.09 -27.19 -13.19
C TRP A 174 -22.42 -26.30 -11.98
N PRO A 175 -21.89 -26.61 -10.77
CA PRO A 175 -22.24 -25.89 -9.56
C PRO A 175 -21.82 -24.42 -9.60
N ALA A 176 -22.76 -23.50 -9.28
CA ALA A 176 -22.51 -22.06 -9.25
C ALA A 176 -21.35 -21.66 -8.31
N LYS A 177 -21.22 -22.34 -7.17
CA LYS A 177 -20.12 -22.11 -6.22
C LYS A 177 -18.75 -22.42 -6.81
N GLN A 178 -18.64 -23.47 -7.62
CA GLN A 178 -17.40 -23.81 -8.31
C GLN A 178 -17.04 -22.70 -9.31
N PHE A 179 -18.01 -22.21 -10.07
CA PHE A 179 -17.75 -21.14 -11.03
C PHE A 179 -17.42 -19.81 -10.37
N ALA A 180 -18.08 -19.48 -9.25
CA ALA A 180 -17.74 -18.32 -8.43
C ALA A 180 -16.26 -18.34 -7.99
N GLN A 181 -15.76 -19.51 -7.54
CA GLN A 181 -14.36 -19.67 -7.18
C GLN A 181 -13.42 -19.52 -8.38
N MET A 182 -13.82 -20.00 -9.56
CA MET A 182 -13.03 -19.81 -10.78
C MET A 182 -12.93 -18.34 -11.17
N ILE A 183 -14.05 -17.61 -11.11
CA ILE A 183 -14.08 -16.16 -11.35
C ILE A 183 -13.21 -15.42 -10.35
N ASP A 184 -13.32 -15.72 -9.05
CA ASP A 184 -12.48 -15.10 -8.02
C ASP A 184 -10.99 -15.34 -8.29
N ASN A 185 -10.62 -16.57 -8.66
CA ASN A 185 -9.24 -16.92 -9.01
C ASN A 185 -8.75 -16.14 -10.25
N TRP A 186 -9.58 -15.96 -11.27
CA TRP A 186 -9.24 -15.14 -12.44
C TRP A 186 -9.08 -13.66 -12.08
N LYS A 187 -9.96 -13.12 -11.23
CA LYS A 187 -9.86 -11.74 -10.73
C LYS A 187 -8.64 -11.53 -9.85
N ASN A 188 -8.26 -12.50 -9.02
CA ASN A 188 -7.01 -12.50 -8.24
C ASN A 188 -5.75 -12.52 -9.11
N LYS A 189 -5.87 -12.96 -10.37
CA LYS A 189 -4.84 -12.86 -11.41
C LYS A 189 -4.94 -11.59 -12.26
N GLY A 190 -5.93 -10.73 -12.01
CA GLY A 190 -6.19 -9.50 -12.77
C GLY A 190 -6.74 -9.74 -14.19
N LEU A 191 -7.36 -10.90 -14.44
CA LEU A 191 -7.86 -11.33 -15.74
C LEU A 191 -9.34 -10.97 -15.93
N GLY A 192 -9.63 -10.28 -17.02
CA GLY A 192 -10.97 -10.11 -17.56
C GLY A 192 -11.41 -11.31 -18.40
N PRO A 193 -12.68 -11.35 -18.84
CA PRO A 193 -13.22 -12.46 -19.62
C PRO A 193 -12.41 -12.84 -20.86
N ASP A 194 -11.91 -11.84 -21.59
CA ASP A 194 -11.17 -12.05 -22.84
C ASP A 194 -9.68 -12.45 -22.60
N GLU A 195 -9.19 -12.33 -21.37
CA GLU A 195 -7.78 -12.59 -21.00
C GLU A 195 -7.58 -14.00 -20.41
N ILE A 196 -8.64 -14.75 -20.15
CA ILE A 196 -8.55 -16.11 -19.60
C ILE A 196 -8.00 -17.05 -20.67
N ALA A 197 -7.02 -17.89 -20.34
CA ALA A 197 -6.48 -18.89 -21.27
C ALA A 197 -7.57 -19.84 -21.80
N GLU A 198 -7.44 -20.31 -23.04
CA GLU A 198 -8.50 -21.13 -23.67
C GLU A 198 -8.72 -22.47 -22.93
N GLY A 199 -7.67 -23.08 -22.39
CA GLY A 199 -7.77 -24.29 -21.57
C GLY A 199 -8.61 -24.07 -20.31
N ASP A 200 -8.33 -22.98 -19.58
CA ASP A 200 -9.06 -22.61 -18.35
C ASP A 200 -10.51 -22.22 -18.64
N ALA A 201 -10.75 -21.55 -19.77
CA ALA A 201 -12.10 -21.19 -20.21
C ALA A 201 -12.97 -22.42 -20.52
N ARG A 202 -12.36 -23.48 -21.04
CA ARG A 202 -13.06 -24.69 -21.43
C ARG A 202 -13.43 -25.61 -20.26
N SER A 203 -12.86 -25.38 -19.08
CA SER A 203 -13.06 -26.26 -17.93
C SER A 203 -14.45 -26.15 -17.29
N PHE A 204 -15.26 -25.15 -17.67
CA PHE A 204 -16.62 -24.97 -17.14
C PHE A 204 -17.67 -24.86 -18.25
N GLY A 205 -18.87 -25.37 -17.98
CA GLY A 205 -20.07 -25.12 -18.80
C GLY A 205 -19.94 -25.58 -20.25
N ASN A 206 -19.27 -26.70 -20.52
CA ASN A 206 -18.99 -27.21 -21.88
C ASN A 206 -18.24 -26.22 -22.80
N GLY A 207 -17.28 -25.47 -22.29
CA GLY A 207 -16.56 -24.47 -23.11
C GLY A 207 -17.02 -23.03 -22.90
N LYS A 208 -18.11 -22.81 -22.17
CA LYS A 208 -18.75 -21.49 -22.03
C LYS A 208 -18.14 -20.60 -20.93
N GLY A 209 -17.01 -20.95 -20.32
CA GLY A 209 -16.44 -20.21 -19.19
C GLY A 209 -16.25 -18.71 -19.43
N ARG A 210 -15.66 -18.31 -20.57
CA ARG A 210 -15.52 -16.88 -20.92
C ARG A 210 -16.86 -16.19 -21.15
N GLN A 211 -17.78 -16.83 -21.87
CA GLN A 211 -19.10 -16.28 -22.14
C GLN A 211 -19.89 -16.05 -20.86
N LEU A 212 -19.90 -17.04 -19.95
CA LEU A 212 -20.57 -16.95 -18.66
C LEU A 212 -19.95 -15.86 -17.77
N TYR A 213 -18.62 -15.74 -17.75
CA TYR A 213 -17.96 -14.69 -16.98
C TYR A 213 -18.24 -13.29 -17.57
N LYS A 214 -18.25 -13.16 -18.90
CA LYS A 214 -18.66 -11.92 -19.57
C LYS A 214 -20.09 -11.54 -19.22
N ALA A 215 -21.04 -12.48 -19.35
CA ALA A 215 -22.43 -12.26 -18.97
C ALA A 215 -22.59 -11.91 -17.48
N TYR A 216 -21.75 -12.49 -16.61
CA TYR A 216 -21.70 -12.13 -15.20
C TYR A 216 -21.28 -10.68 -14.97
N GLN A 217 -20.17 -10.24 -15.58
CA GLN A 217 -19.74 -8.83 -15.47
C GLN A 217 -20.76 -7.84 -16.05
N GLU A 218 -21.38 -8.16 -17.19
CA GLU A 218 -22.44 -7.34 -17.79
C GLU A 218 -23.67 -7.24 -16.87
N ARG A 219 -24.02 -8.34 -16.21
CA ARG A 219 -25.12 -8.38 -15.25
C ARG A 219 -24.81 -7.55 -13.99
N LEU A 220 -23.57 -7.62 -13.48
CA LEU A 220 -23.13 -6.76 -12.37
C LEU A 220 -23.26 -5.28 -12.72
N GLN A 221 -22.76 -4.87 -13.91
CA GLN A 221 -22.89 -3.49 -14.39
C GLN A 221 -24.35 -3.05 -14.51
N THR A 222 -25.21 -3.89 -15.10
CA THR A 222 -26.65 -3.61 -15.25
C THR A 222 -27.32 -3.37 -13.89
N LEU A 223 -26.93 -4.12 -12.88
CA LEU A 223 -27.47 -4.01 -11.52
C LEU A 223 -26.79 -2.91 -10.69
N ASN A 224 -25.80 -2.21 -11.26
CA ASN A 224 -24.94 -1.28 -10.54
C ASN A 224 -24.32 -1.95 -9.30
N THR A 225 -23.76 -3.14 -9.48
CA THR A 225 -23.12 -3.92 -8.42
C THR A 225 -21.70 -4.32 -8.79
N CYS A 226 -20.92 -4.71 -7.78
CA CYS A 226 -19.59 -5.31 -7.92
C CYS A 226 -19.46 -6.46 -6.94
N ASP A 227 -18.59 -7.42 -7.21
CA ASP A 227 -18.14 -8.37 -6.18
C ASP A 227 -16.85 -7.90 -5.49
N PHE A 228 -16.32 -8.75 -4.61
CA PHE A 228 -15.09 -8.44 -3.88
C PHE A 228 -13.85 -8.39 -4.78
N GLY A 229 -13.76 -9.27 -5.78
CA GLY A 229 -12.64 -9.31 -6.73
C GLY A 229 -12.61 -8.09 -7.65
N ASP A 230 -13.78 -7.54 -7.98
CA ASP A 230 -13.93 -6.30 -8.77
C ASP A 230 -13.25 -5.09 -8.12
N LEU A 231 -13.15 -5.09 -6.78
CA LEU A 231 -12.48 -4.03 -6.03
C LEU A 231 -10.97 -3.97 -6.29
N LEU A 232 -10.37 -5.04 -6.81
CA LEU A 232 -8.99 -5.07 -7.29
C LEU A 232 -8.94 -4.96 -8.82
N TYR A 233 -9.81 -5.72 -9.50
CA TYR A 233 -9.83 -5.83 -10.95
C TYR A 233 -10.11 -4.47 -11.62
N HIS A 234 -11.16 -3.75 -11.23
CA HIS A 234 -11.50 -2.49 -11.88
C HIS A 234 -10.43 -1.39 -11.71
N PRO A 235 -9.86 -1.15 -10.51
CA PRO A 235 -8.75 -0.20 -10.39
C PRO A 235 -7.56 -0.52 -11.31
N ILE A 236 -7.20 -1.80 -11.45
CA ILE A 236 -6.12 -2.23 -12.36
C ILE A 236 -6.48 -1.92 -13.81
N ARG A 237 -7.71 -2.26 -14.23
CA ARG A 237 -8.21 -1.97 -15.58
C ARG A 237 -8.22 -0.46 -15.87
N ILE A 238 -8.72 0.33 -14.93
CA ILE A 238 -8.77 1.79 -15.04
C ILE A 238 -7.36 2.36 -15.22
N PHE A 239 -6.40 1.96 -14.37
CA PHE A 239 -5.02 2.46 -14.48
C PHE A 239 -4.32 2.04 -15.77
N ARG A 240 -4.63 0.86 -16.32
CA ARG A 240 -4.08 0.39 -17.61
C ARG A 240 -4.72 1.11 -18.79
N ALA A 241 -6.03 1.35 -18.76
CA ALA A 241 -6.78 1.96 -19.86
C ALA A 241 -6.69 3.49 -19.88
N TYR A 242 -6.51 4.13 -18.73
CA TYR A 242 -6.50 5.59 -18.55
C TYR A 242 -5.20 6.05 -17.86
N PRO A 243 -4.08 6.19 -18.62
CA PRO A 243 -2.78 6.57 -18.07
C PRO A 243 -2.74 7.97 -17.43
N ASP A 244 -3.63 8.86 -17.84
CA ASP A 244 -3.85 10.18 -17.27
C ASP A 244 -4.37 10.09 -15.83
N VAL A 245 -5.35 9.22 -15.57
CA VAL A 245 -5.84 8.92 -14.21
C VAL A 245 -4.70 8.36 -13.36
N LEU A 246 -3.94 7.39 -13.88
CA LEU A 246 -2.79 6.83 -13.16
C LEU A 246 -1.75 7.90 -12.81
N LYS A 247 -1.47 8.84 -13.73
CA LYS A 247 -0.53 9.95 -13.51
C LYS A 247 -0.97 10.86 -12.36
N GLU A 248 -2.26 11.05 -12.11
CA GLU A 248 -2.74 11.78 -10.94
C GLU A 248 -2.37 11.08 -9.63
N TYR A 249 -2.49 9.75 -9.59
CA TYR A 249 -2.10 8.95 -8.43
C TYR A 249 -0.58 8.91 -8.24
N HIS A 250 0.20 8.88 -9.32
CA HIS A 250 1.66 9.04 -9.25
C HIS A 250 2.07 10.38 -8.63
N LYS A 251 1.38 11.48 -8.98
CA LYS A 251 1.61 12.80 -8.36
C LYS A 251 1.16 12.84 -6.91
N ARG A 252 0.08 12.15 -6.59
CA ARG A 252 -0.53 12.13 -5.25
C ARG A 252 0.31 11.35 -4.26
N PHE A 253 0.62 10.08 -4.55
CA PHE A 253 1.29 9.18 -3.63
C PHE A 253 2.78 9.43 -3.67
N LYS A 254 3.31 10.17 -2.70
CA LYS A 254 4.75 10.32 -2.53
C LYS A 254 5.38 9.08 -1.91
N TYR A 255 4.67 8.45 -0.96
CA TYR A 255 5.12 7.25 -0.26
C TYR A 255 4.06 6.16 -0.37
N ILE A 256 4.51 4.93 -0.65
CA ILE A 256 3.70 3.71 -0.66
C ILE A 256 4.30 2.78 0.39
N LEU A 257 3.48 2.31 1.32
CA LEU A 257 3.88 1.38 2.37
C LEU A 257 2.96 0.16 2.34
N VAL A 258 3.54 -1.04 2.36
CA VAL A 258 2.80 -2.30 2.26
C VAL A 258 3.24 -3.22 3.40
N ASP A 259 2.26 -3.67 4.17
CA ASP A 259 2.41 -4.68 5.22
C ASP A 259 2.02 -6.08 4.69
N GLU A 260 2.60 -7.13 5.29
CA GLU A 260 2.41 -8.54 4.90
C GLU A 260 2.57 -8.77 3.39
N TYR A 261 3.67 -8.26 2.82
CA TYR A 261 3.90 -8.29 1.37
C TYR A 261 4.01 -9.71 0.79
N GLN A 262 4.41 -10.70 1.59
CA GLN A 262 4.46 -12.11 1.19
C GLN A 262 3.08 -12.67 0.81
N ASP A 263 2.00 -12.10 1.36
CA ASP A 263 0.63 -12.60 1.16
C ASP A 263 -0.07 -11.91 -0.02
N THR A 264 0.67 -11.14 -0.83
CA THR A 264 0.11 -10.46 -2.00
C THR A 264 -0.14 -11.42 -3.15
N ASN A 265 -1.36 -11.37 -3.70
CA ASN A 265 -1.69 -12.07 -4.94
C ASN A 265 -1.26 -11.29 -6.19
N THR A 266 -1.33 -11.91 -7.36
CA THR A 266 -0.91 -11.31 -8.63
C THR A 266 -1.60 -9.97 -8.91
N ALA A 267 -2.90 -9.85 -8.64
CA ALA A 267 -3.66 -8.61 -8.85
C ALA A 267 -3.21 -7.49 -7.90
N GLN A 268 -3.06 -7.77 -6.61
CA GLN A 268 -2.56 -6.82 -5.62
C GLN A 268 -1.14 -6.34 -5.96
N TYR A 269 -0.28 -7.29 -6.34
CA TYR A 269 1.07 -7.01 -6.80
C TYR A 269 1.06 -6.13 -8.07
N MET A 270 0.25 -6.47 -9.08
CA MET A 270 0.08 -5.65 -10.30
C MET A 270 -0.42 -4.24 -9.99
N TRP A 271 -1.35 -4.10 -9.05
CA TRP A 271 -1.88 -2.81 -8.61
C TRP A 271 -0.78 -1.95 -7.96
N LEU A 272 0.05 -2.54 -7.10
CA LEU A 272 1.21 -1.86 -6.51
C LEU A 272 2.23 -1.46 -7.58
N ARG A 273 2.56 -2.37 -8.50
CA ARG A 273 3.45 -2.12 -9.63
C ARG A 273 3.00 -0.93 -10.46
N LEU A 274 1.72 -0.84 -10.82
CA LEU A 274 1.18 0.28 -11.58
C LEU A 274 1.35 1.62 -10.84
N LEU A 275 1.11 1.64 -9.53
CA LEU A 275 1.25 2.86 -8.72
C LEU A 275 2.70 3.23 -8.43
N ALA A 276 3.57 2.23 -8.31
CA ALA A 276 4.94 2.40 -7.89
C ALA A 276 5.95 2.54 -9.05
N GLN A 277 5.65 2.02 -10.24
CA GLN A 277 6.50 2.17 -11.41
C GLN A 277 6.00 3.31 -12.27
N ARG A 278 6.71 4.44 -12.19
CA ARG A 278 6.36 5.65 -12.94
C ARG A 278 7.12 5.67 -14.25
N PRO A 279 6.47 6.00 -15.39
CA PRO A 279 7.18 6.26 -16.62
C PRO A 279 8.26 7.30 -16.37
N GLN A 280 9.45 7.10 -16.94
CA GLN A 280 10.46 8.14 -16.95
C GLN A 280 9.84 9.35 -17.64
N SER A 281 9.86 10.51 -16.98
CA SER A 281 9.56 11.78 -17.62
C SER A 281 10.66 12.01 -18.66
N GLY A 282 10.45 11.46 -19.86
CA GLY A 282 11.29 11.74 -21.01
C GLY A 282 11.36 13.25 -21.18
N ARG A 283 12.58 13.76 -21.25
CA ARG A 283 12.90 15.04 -21.88
C ARG A 283 11.95 15.22 -23.06
N SER A 284 11.20 16.33 -23.08
CA SER A 284 10.47 16.72 -24.28
C SER A 284 11.45 16.63 -25.44
N GLN A 285 11.20 15.71 -26.39
CA GLN A 285 11.79 15.86 -27.70
C GLN A 285 11.17 17.13 -28.25
N SER A 286 11.92 18.23 -28.16
CA SER A 286 11.63 19.44 -28.92
C SER A 286 11.75 19.04 -30.38
N ALA A 287 10.60 18.82 -31.00
CA ALA A 287 10.45 18.92 -32.43
C ALA A 287 10.73 20.38 -32.79
N GLU A 288 11.92 20.67 -33.28
CA GLU A 288 12.16 21.83 -34.14
C GLU A 288 13.44 21.60 -34.94
N GLY A 289 13.24 21.31 -36.23
CA GLY A 289 14.30 21.32 -37.21
C GLY A 289 14.81 22.74 -37.41
N ARG A 290 16.11 22.94 -37.23
CA ARG A 290 16.88 23.91 -38.00
C ARG A 290 18.36 23.54 -37.93
N LYS A 291 18.91 23.13 -39.08
CA LYS A 291 20.35 23.19 -39.30
C LYS A 291 20.75 24.67 -39.37
N PRO A 292 21.93 25.01 -38.82
CA PRO A 292 22.83 25.84 -39.61
C PRO A 292 24.25 25.26 -39.66
N ASP A 293 24.97 25.78 -40.64
CA ASP A 293 26.24 25.34 -41.18
C ASP A 293 27.48 25.53 -40.28
N ARG A 294 28.57 25.00 -40.82
CA ARG A 294 29.92 24.76 -40.27
C ARG A 294 30.69 25.96 -39.67
N ALA A 295 31.63 25.55 -38.81
CA ALA A 295 33.01 26.04 -38.59
C ALA A 295 33.29 27.10 -37.50
N SER A 296 34.00 26.69 -36.44
CA SER A 296 35.41 27.09 -36.21
C SER A 296 35.99 26.38 -34.96
N ALA A 297 37.30 26.17 -35.01
CA ALA A 297 38.11 25.47 -34.00
C ALA A 297 38.50 26.40 -32.83
N GLY A 298 38.74 25.82 -31.64
CA GLY A 298 39.46 26.53 -30.59
C GLY A 298 39.36 25.96 -29.17
N GLN A 299 40.42 25.25 -28.78
CA GLN A 299 41.01 25.15 -27.44
C GLN A 299 40.39 24.23 -26.37
N ALA A 300 41.31 23.59 -25.65
CA ALA A 300 41.13 22.50 -24.73
C ALA A 300 41.42 22.92 -23.27
N ALA A 301 40.85 22.11 -22.35
CA ALA A 301 41.14 21.89 -20.93
C ALA A 301 40.34 22.70 -19.87
N PRO A 302 40.16 22.17 -18.62
CA PRO A 302 40.45 20.83 -18.12
C PRO A 302 39.22 20.06 -17.56
N ALA A 303 39.45 18.76 -17.39
CA ALA A 303 38.51 17.75 -16.91
C ALA A 303 38.41 17.72 -15.38
N GLU A 304 37.45 18.43 -14.79
CA GLU A 304 37.02 18.23 -13.38
C GLU A 304 35.50 18.36 -13.18
N ALA A 305 34.71 18.54 -14.25
CA ALA A 305 33.26 18.73 -14.17
C ALA A 305 32.42 17.47 -14.50
N SER A 306 33.04 16.38 -15.01
CA SER A 306 32.28 15.22 -15.50
C SER A 306 31.81 14.27 -14.39
N GLU A 307 32.53 14.15 -13.27
CA GLU A 307 32.15 13.21 -12.19
C GLU A 307 30.95 13.70 -11.35
N ARG A 308 30.78 15.02 -11.22
CA ARG A 308 29.60 15.61 -10.54
C ARG A 308 28.34 15.56 -11.40
N SER A 309 28.51 15.57 -12.73
CA SER A 309 27.39 15.47 -13.68
C SER A 309 26.88 14.03 -13.83
N GLU A 310 27.73 13.02 -13.65
CA GLU A 310 27.32 11.60 -13.70
C GLU A 310 26.56 11.17 -12.43
N ARG A 311 26.91 11.69 -11.25
CA ARG A 311 26.12 11.43 -10.01
C ARG A 311 24.77 12.14 -9.98
N ALA A 312 24.60 13.22 -10.75
CA ALA A 312 23.34 13.96 -10.84
C ALA A 312 22.38 13.42 -11.93
N ALA A 313 22.87 12.55 -12.84
CA ALA A 313 22.13 12.06 -13.98
C ALA A 313 21.36 10.73 -13.75
N VAL A 314 21.36 10.19 -12.53
CA VAL A 314 20.55 9.01 -12.13
C VAL A 314 19.41 9.40 -11.17
N SER A 315 18.71 10.51 -11.47
CA SER A 315 17.48 10.90 -10.78
C SER A 315 16.25 10.58 -11.64
N GLY A 316 16.22 9.37 -12.20
CA GLY A 316 15.06 8.82 -12.87
C GLY A 316 14.02 8.39 -11.84
N ASN A 317 13.12 9.31 -11.49
CA ASN A 317 11.83 9.06 -10.82
C ASN A 317 11.86 7.95 -9.71
N LYS A 318 12.69 8.14 -8.67
CA LYS A 318 12.74 7.22 -7.54
C LYS A 318 11.39 7.25 -6.82
N VAL A 319 10.69 6.13 -6.83
CA VAL A 319 9.45 5.97 -6.07
C VAL A 319 9.77 5.46 -4.68
N ASN A 320 9.19 6.11 -3.67
CA ASN A 320 9.38 5.74 -2.28
C ASN A 320 8.36 4.65 -1.90
N ILE A 321 8.66 3.41 -2.28
CA ILE A 321 7.91 2.22 -1.88
C ILE A 321 8.65 1.49 -0.75
N CYS A 322 7.94 1.14 0.31
CA CYS A 322 8.45 0.34 1.41
C CYS A 322 7.54 -0.88 1.61
N CYS A 323 8.05 -2.07 1.35
CA CYS A 323 7.34 -3.32 1.61
C CYS A 323 7.94 -3.99 2.85
N VAL A 324 7.08 -4.57 3.69
CA VAL A 324 7.48 -5.34 4.86
C VAL A 324 6.84 -6.72 4.76
N GLY A 325 7.62 -7.75 5.01
CA GLY A 325 7.13 -9.12 4.94
C GLY A 325 8.12 -10.13 5.47
N ASP A 326 7.67 -11.38 5.45
CA ASP A 326 8.44 -12.56 5.86
C ASP A 326 8.03 -13.72 4.96
N ASP A 327 8.94 -14.21 4.12
CA ASP A 327 8.69 -15.32 3.19
C ASP A 327 8.29 -16.60 3.93
N ASP A 328 8.85 -16.84 5.11
CA ASP A 328 8.51 -17.98 5.98
C ASP A 328 7.08 -17.91 6.56
N GLN A 329 6.38 -16.78 6.41
CA GLN A 329 5.00 -16.58 6.88
C GLN A 329 3.96 -16.53 5.76
N SER A 330 4.33 -16.85 4.52
CA SER A 330 3.35 -16.90 3.42
C SER A 330 2.40 -18.10 3.58
N ILE A 331 1.16 -17.85 4.02
CA ILE A 331 0.15 -18.89 4.29
C ILE A 331 -1.09 -18.81 3.40
N TYR A 332 -1.18 -17.79 2.54
CA TYR A 332 -2.33 -17.56 1.66
C TYR A 332 -2.12 -18.07 0.21
N GLY A 333 -1.21 -19.03 -0.01
CA GLY A 333 -0.96 -19.62 -1.34
C GLY A 333 -2.23 -20.17 -2.01
N TRP A 334 -3.14 -20.77 -1.24
CA TRP A 334 -4.44 -21.25 -1.73
C TRP A 334 -5.39 -20.14 -2.22
N ARG A 335 -5.13 -18.88 -1.86
CA ARG A 335 -5.81 -17.67 -2.37
C ARG A 335 -5.04 -16.97 -3.49
N GLY A 336 -3.98 -17.60 -4.01
CA GLY A 336 -3.13 -17.06 -5.06
C GLY A 336 -2.07 -16.07 -4.58
N ALA A 337 -1.71 -16.08 -3.28
CA ALA A 337 -0.51 -15.35 -2.84
C ALA A 337 0.74 -15.98 -3.48
N GLU A 338 1.63 -15.13 -3.98
CA GLU A 338 2.87 -15.55 -4.64
C GLU A 338 4.07 -15.06 -3.82
N VAL A 339 4.70 -15.98 -3.07
CA VAL A 339 5.90 -15.67 -2.27
C VAL A 339 7.02 -15.11 -3.16
N ASP A 340 7.08 -15.51 -4.42
CA ASP A 340 8.01 -14.96 -5.42
C ASP A 340 7.98 -13.43 -5.52
N ASN A 341 6.87 -12.77 -5.18
CA ASN A 341 6.77 -11.32 -5.16
C ASN A 341 7.76 -10.68 -4.17
N ILE A 342 7.95 -11.26 -2.98
CA ILE A 342 8.92 -10.74 -2.01
C ILE A 342 10.36 -11.05 -2.45
N LEU A 343 10.58 -12.24 -3.00
CA LEU A 343 11.90 -12.70 -3.44
C LEU A 343 12.42 -11.95 -4.68
N ARG A 344 11.52 -11.46 -5.53
CA ARG A 344 11.85 -10.72 -6.77
C ARG A 344 11.86 -9.20 -6.59
N PHE A 345 11.63 -8.70 -5.38
CA PHE A 345 11.47 -7.26 -5.13
C PHE A 345 12.62 -6.40 -5.69
N ASP A 346 13.89 -6.81 -5.53
CA ASP A 346 15.04 -6.06 -6.06
C ASP A 346 15.11 -6.07 -7.60
N LYS A 347 14.60 -7.12 -8.25
CA LYS A 347 14.49 -7.16 -9.72
C LYS A 347 13.39 -6.21 -10.21
N ASP A 348 12.28 -6.12 -9.48
CA ASP A 348 11.14 -5.29 -9.83
C ASP A 348 11.33 -3.81 -9.48
N PHE A 349 12.15 -3.54 -8.48
CA PHE A 349 12.52 -2.20 -8.03
C PHE A 349 14.04 -2.07 -7.92
N PRO A 350 14.76 -1.95 -9.06
CA PRO A 350 16.21 -1.89 -9.06
C PRO A 350 16.79 -0.81 -8.15
N GLY A 351 17.81 -1.19 -7.36
CA GLY A 351 18.40 -0.32 -6.35
C GLY A 351 17.62 -0.32 -5.03
N ALA A 352 16.87 -1.40 -4.76
CA ALA A 352 16.17 -1.58 -3.51
C ALA A 352 17.16 -1.71 -2.34
N THR A 353 16.85 -1.01 -1.24
CA THR A 353 17.56 -1.24 0.03
C THR A 353 16.86 -2.36 0.78
N ILE A 354 17.57 -3.46 1.02
CA ILE A 354 17.06 -4.60 1.81
C ILE A 354 17.54 -4.46 3.24
N ILE A 355 16.62 -4.48 4.21
CA ILE A 355 16.91 -4.36 5.64
C ILE A 355 16.32 -5.57 6.35
N ARG A 356 17.15 -6.31 7.09
CA ARG A 356 16.73 -7.49 7.86
C ARG A 356 16.51 -7.13 9.32
N LEU A 357 15.37 -7.53 9.87
CA LEU A 357 15.07 -7.44 11.31
C LEU A 357 15.23 -8.83 11.93
N GLU A 358 16.31 -9.05 12.66
CA GLU A 358 16.65 -10.39 13.20
C GLU A 358 16.29 -10.54 14.69
N ARG A 359 16.15 -9.43 15.42
CA ARG A 359 15.88 -9.46 16.86
C ARG A 359 14.39 -9.67 17.12
N ASN A 360 14.06 -10.78 17.76
CA ASN A 360 12.70 -11.08 18.21
C ASN A 360 12.42 -10.47 19.59
N TYR A 361 11.22 -9.91 19.76
CA TYR A 361 10.77 -9.26 21.00
C TYR A 361 9.51 -9.91 21.60
N ARG A 362 9.05 -11.04 21.04
CA ARG A 362 7.79 -11.68 21.40
C ARG A 362 7.99 -13.01 22.15
N SER A 363 9.02 -13.76 21.79
CA SER A 363 9.18 -15.17 22.15
C SER A 363 10.54 -15.41 22.81
N THR A 364 10.61 -16.42 23.67
CA THR A 364 11.85 -16.83 24.34
C THR A 364 12.78 -17.59 23.38
N ALA A 365 14.07 -17.68 23.73
CA ALA A 365 15.06 -18.39 22.93
C ALA A 365 14.67 -19.85 22.63
N HIS A 366 14.03 -20.55 23.58
CA HIS A 366 13.56 -21.93 23.37
C HIS A 366 12.48 -22.03 22.29
N ILE A 367 11.50 -21.12 22.28
CA ILE A 367 10.45 -21.10 21.25
C ILE A 367 11.05 -20.76 19.88
N LEU A 368 11.99 -19.82 19.84
CA LEU A 368 12.68 -19.43 18.60
C LEU A 368 13.53 -20.58 18.05
N GLY A 369 14.23 -21.32 18.92
CA GLY A 369 14.98 -22.50 18.53
C GLY A 369 14.09 -23.57 17.89
N ALA A 370 12.93 -23.85 18.50
CA ALA A 370 11.97 -24.80 17.94
C ALA A 370 11.41 -24.34 16.58
N ALA A 371 11.03 -23.06 16.46
CA ALA A 371 10.53 -22.50 15.20
C ALA A 371 11.59 -22.53 14.10
N SER A 372 12.84 -22.15 14.42
CA SER A 372 13.97 -22.15 13.49
C SER A 372 14.35 -23.56 13.04
N HIS A 373 14.25 -24.54 13.94
CA HIS A 373 14.48 -25.94 13.59
C HIS A 373 13.39 -26.47 12.65
N LEU A 374 12.13 -26.10 12.87
CA LEU A 374 11.03 -26.51 12.00
C LEU A 374 11.17 -25.91 10.59
N ILE A 375 11.43 -24.60 10.49
CA ILE A 375 11.51 -23.92 9.19
C ILE A 375 12.68 -24.42 8.33
N ALA A 376 13.77 -24.88 8.95
CA ALA A 376 14.93 -25.44 8.26
C ALA A 376 14.64 -26.73 7.47
N HIS A 377 13.46 -27.35 7.65
CA HIS A 377 13.03 -28.51 6.87
C HIS A 377 12.32 -28.13 5.57
N ASN A 378 12.04 -26.84 5.32
CA ASN A 378 11.51 -26.40 4.04
C ASN A 378 12.61 -26.50 2.98
N GLU A 379 12.31 -27.19 1.88
CA GLU A 379 13.13 -27.17 0.67
C GLU A 379 12.81 -25.88 -0.10
N GLY A 380 13.82 -25.00 -0.25
CA GLY A 380 13.68 -23.68 -0.87
C GLY A 380 13.67 -23.68 -2.39
#